data_AF-A0A2D4TUU7-F1
#
_entry.id   AF-A0A2D4TUU7-F1
#
_cell.length_a   1.000
_cell.length_b   1.000
_cell.length_c   1.000
_cell.angle_alpha   90.00
_cell.angle_beta   90.00
_cell.angle_gamma   90.00
#
_symmetry.space_group_name_H-M   'P 1'
#
loop_
_entity.id
_entity.type
_entity.pdbx_description
1 polymer ?
#
loop_
_entity_poly.entity_id
_entity_poly.type
_entity_poly.pdbx_seq_one_letter_code
_entity_poly.pdbx_strand_id
1 'polypeptide(L)'
;MYRNRLLLSFGLLVMFCIVQAVAAFWTSGIAAYHVERGRVSNQMLAEFIALGADKQRLKVWLAQYLLTNDAPLAERDRLMAQMELILSNLQTLLVNDQQLSDSEQDHQEVNKQVRALSILETNIFALKRSLLDKESITLSEAEIWRLLIQTFDKLEGLDLKSLIAEAIELQRQRASKAESAAVDALSKVRTIVLSLAVFGSLTAVLLAVLLLRALYSPITRLLEGTSAVASGNFTHRIAELDDKEFRNVATSFNTMSAALEQARQAELRHTLEVEQEVSSRTAQLKHALEQLKHAEAQQKQFFADVSHELRTPATAIRGEAEIGLRGKEKSAEEYKETLRRILDAGAALSGRIDDLLMLIRGENSMALLDVKSVPLVEVATQLVGQVRRESKVQGRELRLHFDD
;
A
#
# COMPACT_ATOMS: atom_id res chain seq x y z
N MET A 1 5.58 15.42 -4.09
CA MET A 1 4.48 16.32 -4.53
C MET A 1 3.13 15.60 -4.47
N TYR A 2 3.12 14.26 -4.52
CA TYR A 2 1.95 13.42 -4.25
C TYR A 2 1.25 13.73 -2.92
N ARG A 3 2.01 13.85 -1.80
CA ARG A 3 1.42 14.18 -0.49
C ARG A 3 0.61 15.47 -0.51
N ASN A 4 1.09 16.49 -1.23
CA ASN A 4 0.40 17.77 -1.35
C ASN A 4 -0.85 17.66 -2.24
N ARG A 5 -0.80 16.86 -3.32
CA ARG A 5 -1.98 16.59 -4.16
C ARG A 5 -3.06 15.81 -3.40
N LEU A 6 -2.65 14.84 -2.58
CA LEU A 6 -3.55 14.09 -1.69
C LEU A 6 -4.20 15.01 -0.66
N LEU A 7 -3.40 15.82 0.05
CA LEU A 7 -3.90 16.78 1.02
C LEU A 7 -4.82 17.84 0.38
N LEU A 8 -4.49 18.32 -0.82
CA LEU A 8 -5.34 19.25 -1.57
C LEU A 8 -6.67 18.59 -1.97
N SER A 9 -6.65 17.34 -2.45
CA SER A 9 -7.86 16.63 -2.87
C SER A 9 -8.79 16.35 -1.68
N PHE A 10 -8.24 15.89 -0.56
CA PHE A 10 -8.99 15.71 0.69
C PHE A 10 -9.46 17.05 1.26
N GLY A 11 -8.62 18.08 1.23
CA GLY A 11 -8.97 19.43 1.67
C GLY A 11 -10.12 20.03 0.87
N LEU A 12 -10.11 19.84 -0.46
CA LEU A 12 -11.20 20.27 -1.35
C LEU A 12 -12.50 19.51 -1.06
N LEU A 13 -12.44 18.20 -0.82
CA LEU A 13 -13.62 17.40 -0.44
C LEU A 13 -14.21 17.87 0.90
N VAL A 14 -13.37 18.09 1.91
CA VAL A 14 -13.82 18.57 3.23
C VAL A 14 -14.41 19.98 3.11
N MET A 15 -13.73 20.88 2.41
CA MET A 15 -14.24 22.24 2.14
C MET A 15 -15.59 22.19 1.44
N PHE A 16 -15.75 21.33 0.44
CA PHE A 16 -17.01 21.15 -0.25
C PHE A 16 -18.12 20.64 0.67
N CYS A 17 -17.86 19.62 1.51
CA CYS A 17 -18.83 19.13 2.49
C CYS A 17 -19.26 20.21 3.50
N ILE A 18 -18.34 21.09 3.91
CA ILE A 18 -18.66 22.21 4.80
C ILE A 18 -19.59 23.21 4.10
N VAL A 19 -19.27 23.59 2.86
CA VAL A 19 -20.12 24.50 2.07
C VAL A 19 -21.53 23.93 1.88
N GLN A 20 -21.63 22.63 1.64
CA GLN A 20 -22.92 21.91 1.54
C GLN A 20 -23.73 22.00 2.83
N ALA A 21 -23.08 21.75 3.98
CA ALA A 21 -23.73 21.81 5.27
C ALA A 21 -24.23 23.23 5.62
N VAL A 22 -23.41 24.26 5.34
CA VAL A 22 -23.80 25.66 5.53
C VAL A 22 -24.97 26.04 4.63
N ALA A 23 -24.94 25.65 3.35
CA ALA A 23 -26.03 25.91 2.43
C ALA A 23 -27.33 25.20 2.86
N ALA A 24 -27.24 23.95 3.31
CA ALA A 24 -28.39 23.20 3.85
C ALA A 24 -28.97 23.86 5.11
N PHE A 25 -28.11 24.32 6.02
CA PHE A 25 -28.55 25.03 7.23
C PHE A 25 -29.26 26.35 6.89
N TRP A 26 -28.66 27.15 6.01
CA TRP A 26 -29.21 28.44 5.58
C TRP A 26 -30.56 28.28 4.87
N THR A 27 -30.66 27.32 3.95
CA THR A 27 -31.90 27.02 3.22
C THR A 27 -33.01 26.49 4.13
N SER A 28 -32.67 25.70 5.16
CA SER A 28 -33.64 25.26 6.16
C SER A 28 -34.25 26.43 6.94
N GLY A 29 -33.45 27.47 7.24
CA GLY A 29 -33.94 28.68 7.92
C GLY A 29 -34.98 29.45 7.11
N ILE A 30 -34.75 29.60 5.80
CA ILE A 30 -35.68 30.29 4.89
C ILE A 30 -37.02 29.55 4.79
N ALA A 31 -36.98 28.21 4.70
CA ALA A 31 -38.22 27.41 4.67
C ALA A 31 -39.02 27.54 5.97
N ALA A 32 -38.35 27.48 7.12
CA ALA A 32 -38.99 27.63 8.43
C ALA A 32 -39.69 28.99 8.58
N TYR A 33 -39.07 30.06 8.09
CA TYR A 33 -39.64 31.41 8.10
C TYR A 33 -41.00 31.49 7.37
N HIS A 34 -41.07 31.01 6.13
CA HIS A 34 -42.31 31.07 5.34
C HIS A 34 -43.43 30.18 5.90
N VAL A 35 -43.07 29.00 6.44
CA VAL A 35 -44.03 28.09 7.08
C VAL A 35 -44.65 28.73 8.32
N GLU A 36 -43.84 29.33 9.18
CA GLU A 36 -44.32 29.91 10.43
C GLU A 36 -45.22 31.13 10.20
N ARG A 37 -44.88 31.95 9.20
CA ARG A 37 -45.71 33.08 8.79
C ARG A 37 -47.06 32.65 8.18
N GLY A 38 -47.06 31.59 7.39
CA GLY A 38 -48.29 30.97 6.88
C GLY A 38 -49.17 30.42 8.00
N ARG A 39 -48.56 29.84 9.05
CA ARG A 39 -49.28 29.35 10.25
C ARG A 39 -49.99 30.49 10.97
N VAL A 40 -49.32 31.62 11.21
CA VAL A 40 -49.89 32.79 11.89
C VAL A 40 -51.05 33.39 11.08
N SER A 41 -50.88 33.56 9.76
CA SER A 41 -51.95 34.09 8.89
C SER A 41 -53.20 33.19 8.90
N ASN A 42 -53.03 31.86 8.86
CA ASN A 42 -54.14 30.90 8.94
C ASN A 42 -54.85 30.92 10.30
N GLN A 43 -54.09 31.06 11.40
CA GLN A 43 -54.69 31.20 12.74
C GLN A 43 -55.50 32.50 12.86
N MET A 44 -54.97 33.63 12.37
CA MET A 44 -55.74 34.88 12.34
C MET A 44 -57.02 34.75 11.52
N LEU A 45 -56.95 34.10 10.34
CA LEU A 45 -58.13 33.86 9.52
C LEU A 45 -59.22 33.08 10.27
N ALA A 46 -58.83 32.02 10.97
CA ALA A 46 -59.77 31.22 11.77
C ALA A 46 -60.42 32.04 12.89
N GLU A 47 -59.64 32.87 13.59
CA GLU A 47 -60.13 33.75 14.65
C GLU A 47 -61.09 34.83 14.10
N PHE A 48 -60.80 35.45 12.95
CA PHE A 48 -61.73 36.40 12.32
C PHE A 48 -63.05 35.76 11.86
N ILE A 49 -62.98 34.52 11.34
CA ILE A 49 -64.18 33.75 10.98
C ILE A 49 -65.02 33.44 12.23
N ALA A 50 -64.38 33.01 13.32
CA ALA A 50 -65.03 32.76 14.60
C ALA A 50 -65.68 34.05 15.15
N LEU A 51 -64.97 35.18 15.10
CA LEU A 51 -65.49 36.48 15.52
C LEU A 51 -66.74 36.88 14.73
N GLY A 52 -66.73 36.70 13.41
CA GLY A 52 -67.88 36.96 12.55
C GLY A 52 -69.07 36.05 12.87
N ALA A 53 -68.81 34.77 13.17
CA ALA A 53 -69.84 33.81 13.55
C ALA A 53 -70.47 34.15 14.92
N ASP A 54 -69.66 34.45 15.93
CA ASP A 54 -70.15 34.79 17.27
C ASP A 54 -70.88 36.15 17.29
N LYS A 55 -70.43 37.12 16.49
CA LYS A 55 -71.21 38.35 16.24
C LYS A 55 -72.60 38.04 15.70
N GLN A 56 -72.69 37.13 14.74
CA GLN A 56 -73.97 36.76 14.13
C GLN A 56 -74.86 36.01 15.12
N ARG A 57 -74.30 35.10 15.93
CA ARG A 57 -75.04 34.43 17.01
C ARG A 57 -75.56 35.43 18.05
N LEU A 58 -74.73 36.40 18.44
CA LEU A 58 -75.12 37.44 19.37
C LEU A 58 -76.23 38.35 18.80
N LYS A 59 -76.21 38.60 17.49
CA LYS A 59 -77.29 39.29 16.77
C LYS A 59 -78.59 38.49 16.81
N VAL A 60 -78.54 37.19 16.54
CA VAL A 60 -79.71 36.29 16.61
C VAL A 60 -80.26 36.24 18.03
N TRP A 61 -79.38 36.12 19.03
CA TRP A 61 -79.75 36.15 20.44
C TRP A 61 -80.48 37.45 20.80
N LEU A 62 -79.96 38.62 20.39
CA LEU A 62 -80.62 39.90 20.66
C LEU A 62 -82.01 39.96 20.01
N ALA A 63 -82.14 39.49 18.76
CA ALA A 63 -83.43 39.45 18.10
C ALA A 63 -84.44 38.58 18.87
N GLN A 64 -84.01 37.41 19.37
CA GLN A 64 -84.84 36.53 20.19
C GLN A 64 -85.22 37.19 21.52
N TYR A 65 -84.26 37.82 22.20
CA TYR A 65 -84.48 38.54 23.46
C TYR A 65 -85.54 39.63 23.30
N LEU A 66 -85.40 40.47 22.27
CA LEU A 66 -86.32 41.58 22.01
C LEU A 66 -87.72 41.15 21.55
N LEU A 67 -87.84 40.03 20.82
CA LEU A 67 -89.12 39.56 20.28
C LEU A 67 -89.90 38.64 21.23
N THR A 68 -89.21 37.78 21.98
CA THR A 68 -89.84 36.72 22.79
C THR A 68 -89.61 36.87 24.29
N ASN A 69 -88.66 37.71 24.71
CA ASN A 69 -88.23 37.87 26.11
C ASN A 69 -87.82 36.56 26.80
N ASP A 70 -87.47 35.52 26.02
CA ASP A 70 -87.16 34.16 26.48
C ASP A 70 -85.72 33.73 26.17
N ALA A 71 -84.84 34.68 25.83
CA ALA A 71 -83.44 34.39 25.54
C ALA A 71 -82.57 34.45 26.82
N PRO A 72 -81.81 33.40 27.16
CA PRO A 72 -80.99 33.38 28.37
C PRO A 72 -79.88 34.42 28.35
N LEU A 73 -79.77 35.26 29.38
CA LEU A 73 -78.69 36.25 29.53
C LEU A 73 -77.29 35.58 29.62
N ALA A 74 -77.21 34.37 30.17
CA ALA A 74 -75.97 33.59 30.24
C ALA A 74 -75.38 33.27 28.86
N GLU A 75 -76.22 33.13 27.83
CA GLU A 75 -75.74 32.88 26.45
C GLU A 75 -75.10 34.13 25.84
N ARG A 76 -75.67 35.32 26.07
CA ARG A 76 -75.07 36.61 25.71
C ARG A 76 -73.70 36.78 26.34
N ASP A 77 -73.62 36.61 27.67
CA ASP A 77 -72.38 36.84 28.41
C ASP A 77 -71.28 35.89 27.94
N ARG A 78 -71.65 34.63 27.64
CA ARG A 78 -70.74 33.66 27.03
C ARG A 78 -70.26 34.10 25.65
N LEU A 79 -71.15 34.51 24.75
CA LEU A 79 -70.80 34.97 23.41
C LEU A 79 -69.91 36.23 23.45
N MET A 80 -70.21 37.17 24.35
CA MET A 80 -69.37 38.36 24.58
C MET A 80 -67.98 37.98 25.09
N ALA A 81 -67.90 37.11 26.09
CA ALA A 81 -66.61 36.65 26.63
C ALA A 81 -65.80 35.89 25.57
N GLN A 82 -66.45 35.11 24.69
CA GLN A 82 -65.80 34.46 23.56
C GLN A 82 -65.25 35.48 22.56
N MET A 83 -66.03 36.49 22.19
CA MET A 83 -65.55 37.56 21.29
C MET A 83 -64.38 38.35 21.89
N GLU A 84 -64.41 38.65 23.20
CA GLU A 84 -63.29 39.31 23.91
C GLU A 84 -62.02 38.43 23.92
N LEU A 85 -62.17 37.12 24.15
CA LEU A 85 -61.06 36.18 24.07
C LEU A 85 -60.46 36.10 22.66
N ILE A 86 -61.30 36.04 21.63
CA ILE A 86 -60.88 36.04 20.21
C ILE A 86 -60.08 37.31 19.89
N LEU A 87 -60.55 38.48 20.33
CA LEU A 87 -59.82 39.74 20.13
C LEU A 87 -58.43 39.72 20.82
N SER A 88 -58.35 39.18 22.03
CA SER A 88 -57.07 39.04 22.75
C SER A 88 -56.11 38.08 22.05
N ASN A 89 -56.63 36.95 21.53
CA ASN A 89 -55.85 36.02 20.71
C ASN A 89 -55.34 36.69 19.43
N LEU A 90 -56.21 37.43 18.73
CA LEU A 90 -55.83 38.19 17.53
C LEU A 90 -54.74 39.23 17.83
N GLN A 91 -54.80 39.93 18.96
CA GLN A 91 -53.74 40.85 19.38
C GLN A 91 -52.41 40.12 19.58
N THR A 92 -52.45 38.96 20.25
CA THR A 92 -51.24 38.15 20.50
C THR A 92 -50.63 37.64 19.20
N LEU A 93 -51.46 37.12 18.29
CA LEU A 93 -51.03 36.68 16.96
C LEU A 93 -50.43 37.85 16.15
N LEU A 94 -50.98 39.04 16.31
CA LEU A 94 -50.52 40.23 15.59
C LEU A 94 -49.16 40.73 16.08
N VAL A 95 -48.92 40.69 17.39
CA VAL A 95 -47.60 40.97 17.96
C VAL A 95 -46.57 39.96 17.44
N ASN A 96 -46.94 38.69 17.35
CA ASN A 96 -46.07 37.65 16.79
C ASN A 96 -45.80 37.87 15.29
N ASP A 97 -46.82 38.24 14.49
CA ASP A 97 -46.64 38.57 13.05
C ASP A 97 -45.75 39.81 12.85
N GLN A 98 -45.83 40.78 13.76
CA GLN A 98 -44.97 41.96 13.75
C GLN A 98 -43.50 41.61 14.01
N GLN A 99 -43.23 40.67 14.92
CA GLN A 99 -41.87 40.19 15.19
C GLN A 99 -41.28 39.38 14.04
N LEU A 100 -42.12 38.72 13.24
CA LEU A 100 -41.73 37.96 12.05
C LEU A 100 -41.61 38.83 10.79
N SER A 101 -42.04 40.09 10.83
CA SER A 101 -42.00 40.97 9.67
C SER A 101 -40.58 41.50 9.43
N ASP A 102 -40.03 41.23 8.25
CA ASP A 102 -38.64 41.57 7.91
C ASP A 102 -38.55 42.58 6.75
N SER A 103 -39.65 42.82 6.02
CA SER A 103 -39.71 43.79 4.93
C SER A 103 -40.57 45.01 5.24
N GLU A 104 -40.26 46.14 4.61
CA GLU A 104 -41.03 47.38 4.75
C GLU A 104 -42.50 47.19 4.33
N GLN A 105 -42.72 46.37 3.29
CA GLN A 105 -44.06 46.03 2.83
C GLN A 105 -44.84 45.22 3.89
N ASP A 106 -44.17 44.29 4.58
CA ASP A 106 -44.76 43.50 5.67
C ASP A 106 -45.16 44.38 6.85
N HIS A 107 -44.29 45.31 7.25
CA HIS A 107 -44.60 46.26 8.32
C HIS A 107 -45.80 47.14 7.98
N GLN A 108 -45.92 47.64 6.75
CA GLN A 108 -47.09 48.41 6.32
C GLN A 108 -48.37 47.57 6.39
N GLU A 109 -48.25 46.30 6.01
CA GLU A 109 -49.33 45.33 6.00
C GLU A 109 -49.80 44.95 7.42
N VAL A 110 -48.88 44.69 8.36
CA VAL A 110 -49.19 44.47 9.78
C VAL A 110 -49.80 45.71 10.41
N ASN A 111 -49.29 46.90 10.10
CA ASN A 111 -49.84 48.16 10.62
C ASN A 111 -51.31 48.40 10.21
N LYS A 112 -51.71 47.97 9.01
CA LYS A 112 -53.13 48.00 8.59
C LYS A 112 -54.00 47.10 9.48
N GLN A 113 -53.49 45.94 9.87
CA GLN A 113 -54.21 45.00 10.75
C GLN A 113 -54.29 45.51 12.19
N VAL A 114 -53.23 46.14 12.70
CA VAL A 114 -53.25 46.79 14.03
C VAL A 114 -54.37 47.83 14.09
N ARG A 115 -54.50 48.65 13.05
CA ARG A 115 -55.59 49.64 12.96
C ARG A 115 -56.96 48.97 12.87
N ALA A 116 -57.12 47.97 12.00
CA ALA A 116 -58.39 47.27 11.84
C ALA A 116 -58.83 46.58 13.15
N LEU A 117 -57.91 45.92 13.85
CA LEU A 117 -58.18 45.24 15.11
C LEU A 117 -58.53 46.23 16.23
N SER A 118 -57.82 47.35 16.33
CA SER A 118 -58.14 48.42 17.30
C SER A 118 -59.55 49.01 17.06
N ILE A 119 -59.93 49.18 15.79
CA ILE A 119 -61.29 49.61 15.43
C ILE A 119 -62.32 48.53 15.82
N LEU A 120 -62.05 47.25 15.56
CA LEU A 120 -62.94 46.14 15.94
C LEU A 120 -63.11 46.03 17.45
N GLU A 121 -62.03 46.18 18.21
CA GLU A 121 -62.03 46.15 19.68
C GLU A 121 -62.87 47.29 20.27
N THR A 122 -62.65 48.52 19.78
CA THR A 122 -63.43 49.69 20.19
C THR A 122 -64.92 49.49 19.90
N ASN A 123 -65.26 48.96 18.71
CA ASN A 123 -66.64 48.70 18.33
C ASN A 123 -67.27 47.56 19.14
N ILE A 124 -66.56 46.47 19.42
CA ILE A 124 -67.09 45.37 20.23
C ILE A 124 -67.33 45.82 21.68
N PHE A 125 -66.46 46.68 22.23
CA PHE A 125 -66.67 47.28 23.54
C PHE A 125 -67.90 48.21 23.56
N ALA A 126 -68.06 49.06 22.54
CA ALA A 126 -69.24 49.90 22.39
C ALA A 126 -70.53 49.09 22.18
N LEU A 127 -70.46 47.97 21.46
CA LEU A 127 -71.55 47.00 21.30
C LEU A 127 -71.94 46.40 22.65
N LYS A 128 -70.96 45.92 23.43
CA LYS A 128 -71.18 45.41 24.80
C LYS A 128 -71.88 46.44 25.68
N ARG A 129 -71.40 47.68 25.67
CA ARG A 129 -72.03 48.79 26.41
C ARG A 129 -73.46 49.06 25.94
N SER A 130 -73.71 49.10 24.64
CA SER A 130 -75.05 49.35 24.09
C SER A 130 -76.05 48.23 24.41
N LEU A 131 -75.58 46.99 24.52
CA LEU A 131 -76.40 45.84 24.89
C LEU A 131 -76.74 45.82 26.39
N LEU A 132 -75.82 46.25 27.25
CA LEU A 132 -76.05 46.36 28.70
C LEU A 132 -76.98 47.52 29.08
N ASP A 133 -76.93 48.63 28.33
CA ASP A 133 -77.74 49.83 28.61
C ASP A 133 -79.24 49.67 28.25
N LYS A 134 -79.57 48.70 27.40
CA LYS A 134 -80.91 48.55 26.78
C LYS A 134 -81.74 47.40 27.35
N GLU A 135 -81.37 46.86 28.51
CA GLU A 135 -81.99 45.68 29.11
C GLU A 135 -83.48 45.84 29.52
N SER A 136 -84.05 47.06 29.48
CA SER A 136 -85.38 47.36 30.04
C SER A 136 -86.36 48.10 29.12
N ILE A 137 -86.12 48.13 27.80
CA ILE A 137 -86.91 48.94 26.86
C ILE A 137 -87.93 48.09 26.10
N THR A 138 -89.23 48.36 26.28
CA THR A 138 -90.30 47.86 25.40
C THR A 138 -90.35 48.67 24.11
N LEU A 139 -90.06 48.02 22.97
CA LEU A 139 -89.97 48.64 21.64
C LEU A 139 -90.95 48.01 20.66
N SER A 140 -91.36 48.78 19.65
CA SER A 140 -92.12 48.29 18.50
C SER A 140 -91.27 47.38 17.60
N GLU A 141 -91.87 46.45 16.85
CA GLU A 141 -91.17 45.55 15.92
C GLU A 141 -90.27 46.31 14.92
N ALA A 142 -90.73 47.44 14.40
CA ALA A 142 -89.93 48.28 13.50
C ALA A 142 -88.73 48.96 14.19
N GLU A 143 -88.83 49.22 15.50
CA GLU A 143 -87.76 49.80 16.32
C GLU A 143 -86.75 48.73 16.72
N ILE A 144 -87.20 47.50 16.98
CA ILE A 144 -86.35 46.32 17.22
C ILE A 144 -85.43 46.07 16.01
N TRP A 145 -85.98 46.10 14.79
CA TRP A 145 -85.17 45.91 13.57
C TRP A 145 -84.15 47.04 13.35
N ARG A 146 -84.53 48.30 13.58
CA ARG A 146 -83.59 49.43 13.50
C ARG A 146 -82.48 49.30 14.53
N LEU A 147 -82.83 48.93 15.76
CA LEU A 147 -81.90 48.71 16.84
C LEU A 147 -80.90 47.61 16.51
N LEU A 148 -81.37 46.49 15.97
CA LEU A 148 -80.55 45.35 15.57
C LEU A 148 -79.49 45.76 14.51
N ILE A 149 -79.91 46.53 13.50
CA ILE A 149 -79.04 47.01 12.43
C ILE A 149 -78.05 48.04 12.97
N GLN A 150 -78.50 49.00 13.78
CA GLN A 150 -77.64 50.03 14.34
C GLN A 150 -76.64 49.45 15.36
N THR A 151 -77.04 48.44 16.14
CA THR A 151 -76.17 47.83 17.15
C THR A 151 -75.16 46.86 16.52
N PHE A 152 -75.52 46.07 15.50
CA PHE A 152 -74.60 45.04 14.95
C PHE A 152 -73.99 45.35 13.59
N ASP A 153 -74.60 46.23 12.80
CA ASP A 153 -74.18 46.51 11.43
C ASP A 153 -73.62 47.93 11.29
N LYS A 154 -74.17 48.96 11.96
CA LYS A 154 -73.66 50.35 11.90
C LYS A 154 -73.41 50.96 13.28
N LEU A 155 -72.26 50.66 13.87
CA LEU A 155 -71.87 51.16 15.19
C LEU A 155 -70.93 52.37 15.02
N GLU A 156 -71.24 53.50 15.67
CA GLU A 156 -70.45 54.75 15.61
C GLU A 156 -70.09 55.24 14.19
N GLY A 157 -70.93 54.94 13.20
CA GLY A 157 -70.72 55.32 11.80
C GLY A 157 -69.86 54.34 10.98
N LEU A 158 -69.39 53.25 11.58
CA LEU A 158 -68.59 52.21 10.95
C LEU A 158 -69.43 50.94 10.70
N ASP A 159 -69.22 50.31 9.53
CA ASP A 159 -69.87 49.04 9.19
C ASP A 159 -69.04 47.85 9.69
N LEU A 160 -69.48 47.29 10.81
CA LEU A 160 -68.77 46.17 11.46
C LEU A 160 -68.78 44.90 10.58
N LYS A 161 -69.83 44.72 9.77
CA LYS A 161 -69.91 43.60 8.83
C LYS A 161 -68.88 43.76 7.73
N SER A 162 -68.72 44.97 7.17
CA SER A 162 -67.72 45.22 6.13
C SER A 162 -66.30 45.10 6.68
N LEU A 163 -66.03 45.59 7.91
CA LEU A 163 -64.72 45.50 8.55
C LEU A 163 -64.27 44.06 8.80
N ILE A 164 -65.15 43.21 9.32
CA ILE A 164 -64.83 41.79 9.53
C ILE A 164 -64.68 41.07 8.18
N ALA A 165 -65.53 41.39 7.19
CA ALA A 165 -65.41 40.79 5.85
C ALA A 165 -64.10 41.20 5.15
N GLU A 166 -63.70 42.47 5.25
CA GLU A 166 -62.43 42.98 4.72
C GLU A 166 -61.23 42.35 5.43
N ALA A 167 -61.30 42.18 6.75
CA ALA A 167 -60.27 41.49 7.52
C ALA A 167 -60.15 40.01 7.14
N ILE A 168 -61.26 39.29 6.98
CA ILE A 168 -61.27 37.88 6.53
C ILE A 168 -60.66 37.76 5.14
N GLU A 169 -61.08 38.60 4.19
CA GLU A 169 -60.58 38.55 2.82
C GLU A 169 -59.08 38.89 2.75
N LEU A 170 -58.64 39.90 3.49
CA LEU A 170 -57.22 40.24 3.62
C LEU A 170 -56.40 39.06 4.16
N GLN A 171 -56.85 38.42 5.24
CA GLN A 171 -56.15 37.27 5.82
C GLN A 171 -56.16 36.05 4.91
N ARG A 172 -57.26 35.82 4.19
CA ARG A 172 -57.37 34.73 3.21
C ARG A 172 -56.35 34.90 2.10
N GLN A 173 -56.21 36.11 1.56
CA GLN A 173 -55.22 36.42 0.54
C GLN A 173 -53.79 36.25 1.08
N ARG A 174 -53.52 36.67 2.32
CA ARG A 174 -52.22 36.47 2.96
C ARG A 174 -51.88 35.01 3.21
N ALA A 175 -52.81 34.24 3.77
CA ALA A 175 -52.63 32.82 4.01
C ALA A 175 -52.32 32.08 2.71
N SER A 176 -53.04 32.38 1.62
CA SER A 176 -52.79 31.81 0.30
C SER A 176 -51.42 32.23 -0.28
N LYS A 177 -51.04 33.51 -0.16
CA LYS A 177 -49.72 33.99 -0.60
C LYS A 177 -48.58 33.34 0.19
N ALA A 178 -48.73 33.22 1.51
CA ALA A 178 -47.74 32.61 2.38
C ALA A 178 -47.59 31.10 2.11
N GLU A 179 -48.70 30.40 1.84
CA GLU A 179 -48.69 28.99 1.43
C GLU A 179 -47.95 28.79 0.11
N SER A 180 -48.28 29.59 -0.92
CA SER A 180 -47.58 29.55 -2.21
C SER A 180 -46.09 29.87 -2.05
N ALA A 181 -45.74 30.90 -1.26
CA ALA A 181 -44.37 31.27 -1.00
C ALA A 181 -43.59 30.16 -0.26
N ALA A 182 -44.24 29.46 0.69
CA ALA A 182 -43.64 28.33 1.38
C ALA A 182 -43.38 27.14 0.44
N VAL A 183 -44.32 26.82 -0.43
CA VAL A 183 -44.16 25.76 -1.46
C VAL A 183 -43.03 26.11 -2.43
N ASP A 184 -42.98 27.36 -2.91
CA ASP A 184 -41.93 27.84 -3.79
C ASP A 184 -40.56 27.83 -3.09
N ALA A 185 -40.49 28.27 -1.84
CA ALA A 185 -39.27 28.22 -1.04
C ALA A 185 -38.80 26.77 -0.87
N LEU A 186 -39.66 25.85 -0.46
CA LEU A 186 -39.33 24.42 -0.30
C LEU A 186 -38.85 23.78 -1.60
N SER A 187 -39.46 24.11 -2.75
CA SER A 187 -39.04 23.58 -4.05
C SER A 187 -37.66 24.10 -4.47
N LYS A 188 -37.36 25.38 -4.22
CA LYS A 188 -36.02 25.96 -4.43
C LYS A 188 -34.99 25.30 -3.53
N VAL A 189 -35.29 25.13 -2.24
CA VAL A 189 -34.42 24.42 -1.28
C VAL A 189 -34.12 23.01 -1.78
N ARG A 190 -35.14 22.25 -2.18
CA ARG A 190 -34.96 20.89 -2.71
C ARG A 190 -34.06 20.87 -3.95
N THR A 191 -34.26 21.79 -4.88
CA THR A 191 -33.47 21.87 -6.12
C THR A 191 -32.02 22.26 -5.84
N ILE A 192 -31.80 23.23 -4.94
CA ILE A 192 -30.47 23.62 -4.47
C ILE A 192 -29.78 22.39 -3.85
N VAL A 193 -30.39 21.73 -2.85
CA VAL A 193 -29.79 20.56 -2.18
C VAL A 193 -29.46 19.44 -3.17
N LEU A 194 -30.37 19.12 -4.10
CA LEU A 194 -30.12 18.07 -5.11
C LEU A 194 -28.98 18.46 -6.07
N SER A 195 -28.96 19.69 -6.58
CA SER A 195 -27.89 20.16 -7.47
C SER A 195 -26.53 20.14 -6.78
N LEU A 196 -26.49 20.56 -5.52
CA LEU A 196 -25.31 20.56 -4.67
C LEU A 196 -24.82 19.13 -4.40
N ALA A 197 -25.72 18.18 -4.12
CA ALA A 197 -25.39 16.77 -3.92
C ALA A 197 -24.85 16.10 -5.20
N VAL A 198 -25.46 16.36 -6.36
CA VAL A 198 -25.01 15.85 -7.66
C VAL A 198 -23.62 16.39 -7.99
N PHE A 199 -23.42 17.70 -7.87
CA PHE A 199 -22.13 18.33 -8.13
C PHE A 199 -21.03 17.80 -7.18
N GLY A 200 -21.36 17.60 -5.91
CA GLY A 200 -20.47 16.97 -4.94
C GLY A 200 -20.06 15.56 -5.32
N SER A 201 -21.05 14.75 -5.73
CA SER A 201 -20.82 13.38 -6.17
C SER A 201 -19.92 13.32 -7.40
N LEU A 202 -20.16 14.18 -8.39
CA LEU A 202 -19.33 14.28 -9.59
C LEU A 202 -17.89 14.69 -9.26
N THR A 203 -17.72 15.69 -8.39
CA THR A 203 -16.40 16.15 -7.95
C THR A 203 -15.66 15.07 -7.17
N ALA A 204 -16.36 14.34 -6.30
CA ALA A 204 -15.79 13.22 -5.56
C ALA A 204 -15.35 12.07 -6.48
N VAL A 205 -16.17 11.71 -7.47
CA VAL A 205 -15.81 10.70 -8.48
C VAL A 205 -14.61 11.15 -9.30
N LEU A 206 -14.58 12.41 -9.75
CA LEU A 206 -13.45 12.97 -10.50
C LEU A 206 -12.15 12.90 -9.69
N LEU A 207 -12.16 13.39 -8.45
CA LEU A 207 -11.00 13.34 -7.55
C LEU A 207 -10.57 11.90 -7.25
N ALA A 208 -11.52 10.98 -7.04
CA ALA A 208 -11.22 9.56 -6.84
C ALA A 208 -10.54 8.93 -8.05
N VAL A 209 -11.01 9.20 -9.27
CA VAL A 209 -10.40 8.72 -10.50
C VAL A 209 -8.99 9.29 -10.70
N LEU A 210 -8.81 10.59 -10.43
CA LEU A 210 -7.49 11.23 -10.49
C LEU A 210 -6.50 10.61 -9.49
N LEU A 211 -6.94 10.39 -8.25
CA LEU A 211 -6.13 9.72 -7.22
C LEU A 211 -5.81 8.28 -7.58
N LEU A 212 -6.79 7.53 -8.06
CA LEU A 212 -6.59 6.13 -8.46
C LEU A 212 -5.58 6.03 -9.59
N ARG A 213 -5.67 6.89 -10.61
CA ARG A 213 -4.69 6.94 -11.70
C ARG A 213 -3.29 7.35 -11.21
N ALA A 214 -3.21 8.29 -10.28
CA ALA A 214 -1.94 8.73 -9.70
C ALA A 214 -1.26 7.64 -8.87
N LEU A 215 -2.02 6.75 -8.22
CA LEU A 215 -1.50 5.65 -7.40
C LEU A 215 -1.24 4.38 -8.19
N TYR A 216 -2.12 4.04 -9.12
CA TYR A 216 -2.12 2.74 -9.79
C TYR A 216 -0.80 2.52 -10.54
N SER A 217 -0.43 3.46 -11.41
CA SER A 217 0.77 3.35 -12.26
C SER A 217 2.09 3.16 -11.49
N PRO A 218 2.44 4.00 -10.49
CA PRO A 218 3.69 3.81 -9.76
C PRO A 218 3.69 2.53 -8.92
N ILE A 219 2.55 2.14 -8.33
CA ILE A 219 2.47 0.92 -7.52
C ILE A 219 2.63 -0.33 -8.39
N THR A 220 1.96 -0.41 -9.54
CA THR A 220 2.10 -1.59 -10.42
C THR A 220 3.53 -1.70 -10.97
N ARG A 221 4.18 -0.59 -11.32
CA ARG A 221 5.59 -0.61 -11.73
C ARG A 221 6.54 -1.08 -10.62
N LEU A 222 6.29 -0.67 -9.38
CA LEU A 222 7.04 -1.15 -8.23
C LEU A 222 6.81 -2.66 -7.99
N LEU A 223 5.58 -3.13 -8.16
CA LEU A 223 5.22 -4.55 -8.01
C LEU A 223 5.84 -5.41 -9.11
N GLU A 224 5.82 -4.94 -10.36
CA GLU A 224 6.50 -5.58 -11.48
C GLU A 224 8.02 -5.68 -11.23
N GLY A 225 8.63 -4.59 -10.74
CA GLY A 225 10.04 -4.57 -10.41
C GLY A 225 10.41 -5.57 -9.31
N THR A 226 9.67 -5.59 -8.20
CA THR A 226 9.93 -6.53 -7.10
C THR A 226 9.71 -7.98 -7.54
N SER A 227 8.68 -8.25 -8.34
CA SER A 227 8.44 -9.58 -8.92
C SER A 227 9.57 -10.01 -9.86
N ALA A 228 10.12 -9.09 -10.67
CA ALA A 228 11.24 -9.39 -11.56
C ALA A 228 12.50 -9.80 -10.76
N VAL A 229 12.83 -9.07 -9.69
CA VAL A 229 13.94 -9.41 -8.80
C VAL A 229 13.69 -10.74 -8.07
N ALA A 230 12.46 -10.99 -7.60
CA ALA A 230 12.10 -12.26 -6.97
C ALA A 230 12.25 -13.47 -7.90
N SER A 231 12.03 -13.27 -9.21
CA SER A 231 12.24 -14.30 -10.24
C SER A 231 13.72 -14.50 -10.63
N GLY A 232 14.65 -13.78 -9.99
CA GLY A 232 16.09 -13.83 -10.29
C GLY A 232 16.56 -12.88 -11.39
N ASN A 233 15.66 -12.06 -11.95
CA ASN A 233 16.03 -11.04 -12.94
C ASN A 233 16.46 -9.74 -12.26
N PHE A 234 17.72 -9.69 -11.84
CA PHE A 234 18.31 -8.50 -11.24
C PHE A 234 18.63 -7.38 -12.23
N THR A 235 18.45 -7.57 -13.54
CA THR A 235 18.73 -6.53 -14.55
C THR A 235 17.57 -5.56 -14.72
N HIS A 236 16.36 -5.94 -14.27
CA HIS A 236 15.21 -5.08 -14.34
C HIS A 236 15.44 -3.78 -13.55
N ARG A 237 15.01 -2.65 -14.12
CA ARG A 237 15.08 -1.33 -13.49
C ARG A 237 13.71 -0.67 -13.58
N ILE A 238 13.32 -0.04 -12.49
CA ILE A 238 12.09 0.73 -12.44
C ILE A 238 12.38 2.08 -13.10
N ALA A 239 11.63 2.38 -14.17
CA ALA A 239 11.72 3.63 -14.89
C ALA A 239 11.40 4.83 -13.98
N GLU A 240 11.93 6.00 -14.33
CA GLU A 240 11.74 7.22 -13.53
C GLU A 240 10.25 7.53 -13.34
N LEU A 241 9.88 7.81 -12.08
CA LEU A 241 8.51 8.12 -11.68
C LEU A 241 8.35 9.65 -11.51
N ASP A 242 7.19 10.20 -11.82
CA ASP A 242 7.01 11.67 -11.77
C ASP A 242 6.98 12.23 -10.35
N ASP A 243 6.57 11.39 -9.39
CA ASP A 243 6.40 11.79 -7.99
C ASP A 243 7.67 11.53 -7.18
N LYS A 244 8.13 12.56 -6.45
CA LYS A 244 9.36 12.53 -5.65
C LYS A 244 9.40 11.34 -4.68
N GLU A 245 8.30 11.08 -4.00
CA GLU A 245 8.15 10.02 -3.02
C GLU A 245 8.38 8.65 -3.67
N PHE A 246 7.76 8.40 -4.83
CA PHE A 246 7.93 7.16 -5.57
C PHE A 246 9.29 7.07 -6.28
N ARG A 247 9.86 8.18 -6.77
CA ARG A 247 11.24 8.21 -7.29
C ARG A 247 12.23 7.74 -6.27
N ASN A 248 12.13 8.22 -5.03
CA ASN A 248 13.07 7.83 -3.98
C ASN A 248 13.05 6.32 -3.78
N VAL A 249 11.86 5.69 -3.79
CA VAL A 249 11.72 4.24 -3.68
C VAL A 249 12.30 3.54 -4.92
N ALA A 250 11.98 4.02 -6.13
CA ALA A 250 12.50 3.45 -7.37
C ALA A 250 14.03 3.53 -7.44
N THR A 251 14.63 4.65 -7.03
CA THR A 251 16.09 4.82 -6.95
C THR A 251 16.71 3.84 -5.97
N SER A 252 16.18 3.75 -4.74
CA SER A 252 16.68 2.78 -3.74
C SER A 252 16.54 1.34 -4.23
N PHE A 253 15.42 1.01 -4.88
CA PHE A 253 15.20 -0.30 -5.49
C PHE A 253 16.22 -0.62 -6.60
N ASN A 254 16.48 0.35 -7.48
CA ASN A 254 17.44 0.19 -8.56
C ASN A 254 18.88 0.03 -8.03
N THR A 255 19.25 0.75 -6.97
CA THR A 255 20.54 0.58 -6.28
C THR A 255 20.66 -0.82 -5.68
N MET A 256 19.62 -1.31 -5.00
CA MET A 256 19.60 -2.67 -4.46
C MET A 256 19.72 -3.73 -5.55
N SER A 257 18.97 -3.58 -6.65
CA SER A 257 19.00 -4.52 -7.78
C SER A 257 20.38 -4.57 -8.44
N ALA A 258 21.05 -3.42 -8.59
CA ALA A 258 22.42 -3.35 -9.11
C ALA A 258 23.44 -4.04 -8.17
N ALA A 259 23.29 -3.87 -6.85
CA ALA A 259 24.16 -4.54 -5.88
C ALA A 259 23.98 -6.07 -5.90
N LEU A 260 22.74 -6.55 -6.03
CA LEU A 260 22.43 -7.99 -6.17
C LEU A 260 23.00 -8.57 -7.46
N GLU A 261 22.85 -7.86 -8.58
CA GLU A 261 23.42 -8.25 -9.87
C GLU A 261 24.95 -8.40 -9.78
N GLN A 262 25.63 -7.42 -9.17
CA GLN A 262 27.08 -7.45 -9.00
C GLN A 262 27.53 -8.60 -8.09
N ALA A 263 26.82 -8.83 -6.98
CA ALA A 263 27.11 -9.94 -6.08
C ALA A 263 26.97 -11.30 -6.78
N ARG A 264 25.91 -11.49 -7.59
CA ARG A 264 25.69 -12.73 -8.34
C ARG A 264 26.75 -12.96 -9.41
N GLN A 265 27.18 -11.91 -10.11
CA GLN A 265 28.27 -12.00 -11.08
C GLN A 265 29.61 -12.35 -10.41
N ALA A 266 29.89 -11.78 -9.23
CA ALA A 266 31.09 -12.12 -8.47
C ALA A 266 31.08 -13.59 -8.01
N GLU A 267 29.93 -14.07 -7.51
CA GLU A 267 29.74 -15.47 -7.14
C GLU A 267 30.00 -16.42 -8.32
N LEU A 268 29.40 -16.14 -9.49
CA LEU A 268 29.61 -16.94 -10.71
C LEU A 268 31.07 -16.98 -11.16
N ARG A 269 31.77 -15.84 -11.12
CA ARG A 269 33.21 -15.78 -11.45
C ARG A 269 34.03 -16.64 -10.49
N HIS A 270 33.77 -16.54 -9.19
CA HIS A 270 34.45 -17.33 -8.19
C HIS A 270 34.19 -18.84 -8.37
N THR A 271 32.96 -19.24 -8.68
CA THR A 271 32.65 -20.66 -8.98
C THR A 271 33.46 -21.16 -10.17
N LEU A 272 33.56 -20.39 -11.26
CA LEU A 272 34.34 -20.75 -12.44
C LEU A 272 35.85 -20.84 -12.14
N GLU A 273 36.39 -19.89 -11.36
CA GLU A 273 37.79 -19.90 -10.93
C GLU A 273 38.11 -21.15 -10.10
N VAL A 274 37.25 -21.49 -9.14
CA VAL A 274 37.40 -22.70 -8.31
C VAL A 274 37.30 -23.96 -9.16
N GLU A 275 36.36 -24.05 -10.10
CA GLU A 275 36.26 -25.22 -11.01
C GLU A 275 37.52 -25.39 -11.87
N GLN A 276 38.07 -24.29 -12.39
CA GLN A 276 39.32 -24.33 -13.14
C GLN A 276 40.51 -24.75 -12.27
N GLU A 277 40.61 -24.24 -11.06
CA GLU A 277 41.67 -24.64 -10.12
C GLU A 277 41.55 -26.12 -9.76
N VAL A 278 40.36 -26.60 -9.43
CA VAL A 278 40.10 -28.01 -9.11
C VAL A 278 40.47 -28.90 -10.29
N SER A 279 40.09 -28.53 -11.52
CA SER A 279 40.47 -29.27 -12.73
C SER A 279 41.98 -29.32 -12.93
N SER A 280 42.67 -28.18 -12.77
CA SER A 280 44.13 -28.09 -12.89
C SER A 280 44.84 -28.95 -11.84
N ARG A 281 44.42 -28.85 -10.57
CA ARG A 281 44.97 -29.66 -9.46
C ARG A 281 44.71 -31.14 -9.67
N THR A 282 43.53 -31.51 -10.16
CA THR A 282 43.20 -32.91 -10.46
C THR A 282 44.09 -33.45 -11.57
N ALA A 283 44.36 -32.67 -12.63
CA ALA A 283 45.28 -33.05 -13.70
C ALA A 283 46.73 -33.21 -13.20
N GLN A 284 47.22 -32.27 -12.37
CA GLN A 284 48.54 -32.36 -11.74
C GLN A 284 48.66 -33.61 -10.86
N LEU A 285 47.67 -33.88 -10.01
CA LEU A 285 47.65 -35.05 -9.14
C LEU A 285 47.64 -36.35 -9.94
N LYS A 286 46.85 -36.41 -11.02
CA LYS A 286 46.82 -37.56 -11.92
C LYS A 286 48.19 -37.80 -12.57
N HIS A 287 48.83 -36.74 -13.05
CA HIS A 287 50.16 -36.84 -13.65
C HIS A 287 51.22 -37.32 -12.63
N ALA A 288 51.21 -36.78 -11.41
CA ALA A 288 52.11 -37.23 -10.34
C ALA A 288 51.86 -38.71 -9.96
N LEU A 289 50.60 -39.13 -9.92
CA LEU A 289 50.24 -40.54 -9.70
C LEU A 289 50.74 -41.46 -10.82
N GLU A 290 50.65 -41.03 -12.08
CA GLU A 290 51.19 -41.77 -13.23
C GLU A 290 52.72 -41.88 -13.14
N GLN A 291 53.42 -40.78 -12.83
CA GLN A 291 54.87 -40.79 -12.62
C GLN A 291 55.27 -41.74 -11.49
N LEU A 292 54.57 -41.70 -10.35
CA LEU A 292 54.83 -42.58 -9.21
C LEU A 292 54.64 -44.05 -9.59
N LYS A 293 53.56 -44.38 -10.31
CA LYS A 293 53.30 -45.74 -10.79
C LYS A 293 54.39 -46.23 -11.75
N HIS A 294 54.86 -45.35 -12.65
CA HIS A 294 55.96 -45.69 -13.56
C HIS A 294 57.26 -45.95 -12.79
N ALA A 295 57.60 -45.10 -11.82
CA ALA A 295 58.79 -45.30 -10.97
C ALA A 295 58.68 -46.60 -10.13
N GLU A 296 57.51 -46.89 -9.56
CA GLU A 296 57.27 -48.13 -8.82
C GLU A 296 57.41 -49.37 -9.71
N ALA A 297 56.90 -49.31 -10.95
CA ALA A 297 57.04 -50.39 -11.92
C ALA A 297 58.50 -50.61 -12.33
N GLN A 298 59.26 -49.54 -12.57
CA GLN A 298 60.70 -49.61 -12.85
C GLN A 298 61.48 -50.20 -11.68
N GLN A 299 61.15 -49.78 -10.44
CA GLN A 299 61.76 -50.34 -9.24
C GLN A 299 61.49 -51.85 -9.11
N LYS A 300 60.25 -52.30 -9.33
CA LYS A 300 59.90 -53.73 -9.32
C LYS A 300 60.66 -54.52 -10.37
N GLN A 301 60.76 -53.98 -11.58
CA GLN A 301 61.51 -54.61 -12.67
C GLN A 301 63.00 -54.73 -12.30
N PHE A 302 63.60 -53.65 -11.79
CA PHE A 302 64.98 -53.65 -11.32
C PHE A 302 65.23 -54.76 -10.27
N PHE A 303 64.38 -54.86 -9.24
CA PHE A 303 64.55 -55.92 -8.23
C PHE A 303 64.39 -57.34 -8.80
N ALA A 304 63.51 -57.53 -9.79
CA ALA A 304 63.37 -58.81 -10.47
C ALA A 304 64.65 -59.17 -11.25
N ASP A 305 65.21 -58.20 -11.99
CA ASP A 305 66.43 -58.37 -12.77
C ASP A 305 67.63 -58.65 -11.83
N VAL A 306 67.79 -57.88 -10.74
CA VAL A 306 68.79 -58.14 -9.71
C VAL A 306 68.68 -59.56 -9.16
N SER A 307 67.46 -59.98 -8.81
CA SER A 307 67.23 -61.32 -8.25
C SER A 307 67.64 -62.42 -9.22
N HIS A 308 67.37 -62.25 -10.52
CA HIS A 308 67.79 -63.18 -11.56
C HIS A 308 69.31 -63.21 -11.74
N GLU A 309 69.95 -62.04 -11.82
CA GLU A 309 71.39 -61.94 -12.03
C GLU A 309 72.22 -62.48 -10.84
N LEU A 310 71.67 -62.42 -9.62
CA LEU A 310 72.31 -63.01 -8.42
C LEU A 310 72.04 -64.51 -8.29
N ARG A 311 70.85 -65.00 -8.68
CA ARG A 311 70.48 -66.43 -8.57
C ARG A 311 71.34 -67.33 -9.45
N THR A 312 71.69 -66.88 -10.65
CA THR A 312 72.49 -67.66 -11.62
C THR A 312 73.86 -68.09 -11.04
N PRO A 313 74.74 -67.17 -10.62
CA PRO A 313 76.03 -67.56 -10.04
C PRO A 313 75.87 -68.27 -8.69
N ALA A 314 74.87 -67.92 -7.87
CA ALA A 314 74.59 -68.65 -6.63
C ALA A 314 74.21 -70.12 -6.89
N THR A 315 73.44 -70.38 -7.95
CA THR A 315 73.07 -71.74 -8.38
C THR A 315 74.28 -72.48 -8.92
N ALA A 316 75.18 -71.81 -9.63
CA ALA A 316 76.45 -72.39 -10.09
C ALA A 316 77.35 -72.79 -8.92
N ILE A 317 77.52 -71.92 -7.92
CA ILE A 317 78.26 -72.22 -6.68
C ILE A 317 77.68 -73.47 -6.00
N ARG A 318 76.35 -73.51 -5.84
CA ARG A 318 75.68 -74.65 -5.21
C ARG A 318 75.84 -75.93 -6.04
N GLY A 319 75.68 -75.86 -7.36
CA GLY A 319 75.83 -77.01 -8.26
C GLY A 319 77.25 -77.58 -8.24
N GLU A 320 78.27 -76.73 -8.29
CA GLU A 320 79.67 -77.17 -8.18
C GLU A 320 79.95 -77.77 -6.79
N ALA A 321 79.42 -77.19 -5.71
CA ALA A 321 79.55 -77.76 -4.36
C ALA A 321 78.85 -79.14 -4.24
N GLU A 322 77.64 -79.29 -4.76
CA GLU A 322 76.91 -80.56 -4.81
C GLU A 322 77.68 -81.61 -5.64
N ILE A 323 78.22 -81.23 -6.80
CA ILE A 323 79.09 -82.09 -7.61
C ILE A 323 80.29 -82.50 -6.77
N GLY A 324 80.98 -81.55 -6.13
CA GLY A 324 82.12 -81.75 -5.23
C GLY A 324 81.88 -82.80 -4.16
N LEU A 325 80.72 -82.75 -3.50
CA LEU A 325 80.32 -83.63 -2.40
C LEU A 325 79.80 -85.01 -2.85
N ARG A 326 79.59 -85.24 -4.15
CA ARG A 326 79.03 -86.49 -4.70
C ARG A 326 80.14 -87.53 -4.99
N GLY A 327 79.97 -88.77 -4.50
CA GLY A 327 80.89 -89.91 -4.74
C GLY A 327 81.74 -90.28 -3.51
N LYS A 328 82.34 -91.49 -3.47
CA LYS A 328 83.11 -92.00 -2.31
C LYS A 328 84.64 -91.88 -2.42
N GLU A 329 85.20 -91.67 -3.62
CA GLU A 329 86.64 -91.46 -3.82
C GLU A 329 86.85 -90.46 -4.96
N LYS A 330 87.32 -89.25 -4.62
CA LYS A 330 87.75 -88.24 -5.59
C LYS A 330 89.20 -87.91 -5.37
N SER A 331 89.91 -87.62 -6.46
CA SER A 331 91.31 -87.20 -6.37
C SER A 331 91.42 -85.79 -5.75
N ALA A 332 92.56 -85.49 -5.14
CA ALA A 332 92.84 -84.16 -4.61
C ALA A 332 92.75 -83.07 -5.71
N GLU A 333 93.08 -83.41 -6.96
CA GLU A 333 92.98 -82.49 -8.09
C GLU A 333 91.54 -82.21 -8.51
N GLU A 334 90.63 -83.20 -8.48
CA GLU A 334 89.20 -82.98 -8.76
C GLU A 334 88.52 -82.08 -7.71
N TYR A 335 88.89 -82.23 -6.43
CA TYR A 335 88.44 -81.31 -5.37
C TYR A 335 88.96 -79.90 -5.59
N LYS A 336 90.23 -79.76 -5.96
CA LYS A 336 90.87 -78.47 -6.22
C LYS A 336 90.24 -77.78 -7.42
N GLU A 337 89.90 -78.51 -8.47
CA GLU A 337 89.17 -77.97 -9.63
C GLU A 337 87.75 -77.52 -9.25
N THR A 338 87.02 -78.33 -8.47
CA THR A 338 85.68 -77.97 -7.99
C THR A 338 85.71 -76.69 -7.14
N LEU A 339 86.66 -76.60 -6.20
CA LEU A 339 86.86 -75.41 -5.36
C LEU A 339 87.24 -74.18 -6.20
N ARG A 340 88.00 -74.38 -7.29
CA ARG A 340 88.35 -73.30 -8.22
C ARG A 340 87.12 -72.78 -8.97
N ARG A 341 86.26 -73.66 -9.46
CA ARG A 341 84.98 -73.27 -10.10
C ARG A 341 84.03 -72.57 -9.13
N ILE A 342 83.96 -73.02 -7.88
CA ILE A 342 83.22 -72.33 -6.81
C ILE A 342 83.80 -70.93 -6.57
N LEU A 343 85.13 -70.81 -6.49
CA LEU A 343 85.81 -69.53 -6.30
C LEU A 343 85.57 -68.57 -7.46
N ASP A 344 85.63 -69.06 -8.70
CA ASP A 344 85.38 -68.26 -9.91
C ASP A 344 83.91 -67.79 -9.95
N ALA A 345 82.96 -68.68 -9.63
CA ALA A 345 81.54 -68.31 -9.54
C ALA A 345 81.26 -67.34 -8.37
N GLY A 346 81.97 -67.47 -7.26
CA GLY A 346 81.95 -66.54 -6.13
C GLY A 346 82.51 -65.16 -6.50
N ALA A 347 83.62 -65.11 -7.24
CA ALA A 347 84.19 -63.87 -7.75
C ALA A 347 83.25 -63.18 -8.74
N ALA A 348 82.60 -63.93 -9.63
CA ALA A 348 81.59 -63.41 -10.54
C ALA A 348 80.35 -62.85 -9.80
N LEU A 349 79.89 -63.52 -8.72
CA LEU A 349 78.81 -63.02 -7.87
C LEU A 349 79.20 -61.71 -7.16
N SER A 350 80.39 -61.65 -6.56
CA SER A 350 80.90 -60.43 -5.92
C SER A 350 81.00 -59.27 -6.91
N GLY A 351 81.53 -59.49 -8.11
CA GLY A 351 81.60 -58.47 -9.16
C GLY A 351 80.20 -57.94 -9.54
N ARG A 352 79.20 -58.83 -9.67
CA ARG A 352 77.81 -58.40 -9.93
C ARG A 352 77.21 -57.60 -8.77
N ILE A 353 77.51 -57.96 -7.52
CA ILE A 353 77.07 -57.19 -6.35
C ILE A 353 77.73 -55.80 -6.34
N ASP A 354 79.02 -55.73 -6.65
CA ASP A 354 79.77 -54.47 -6.73
C ASP A 354 79.22 -53.56 -7.84
N ASP A 355 78.93 -54.11 -9.02
CA ASP A 355 78.28 -53.39 -10.13
C ASP A 355 76.90 -52.85 -9.74
N LEU A 356 76.09 -53.64 -9.03
CA LEU A 356 74.77 -53.21 -8.53
C LEU A 356 74.88 -52.11 -7.46
N LEU A 357 75.83 -52.25 -6.53
CA LEU A 357 76.09 -51.21 -5.52
C LEU A 357 76.61 -49.93 -6.16
N MET A 358 77.40 -50.03 -7.24
CA MET A 358 77.84 -48.89 -8.03
C MET A 358 76.66 -48.18 -8.71
N LEU A 359 75.71 -48.92 -9.29
CA LEU A 359 74.50 -48.35 -9.89
C LEU A 359 73.61 -47.62 -8.85
N ILE A 360 73.35 -48.25 -7.70
CA ILE A 360 72.52 -47.67 -6.63
C ILE A 360 73.18 -46.44 -6.00
N ARG A 361 74.51 -46.43 -5.87
CA ARG A 361 75.25 -45.26 -5.36
C ARG A 361 75.34 -44.15 -6.41
N GLY A 362 75.49 -44.51 -7.69
CA GLY A 362 75.65 -43.58 -8.81
C GLY A 362 74.55 -42.52 -8.91
N GLU A 363 73.30 -42.87 -8.59
CA GLU A 363 72.18 -41.92 -8.58
C GLU A 363 72.33 -40.78 -7.54
N ASN A 364 73.03 -41.02 -6.42
CA ASN A 364 73.32 -40.00 -5.40
C ASN A 364 74.78 -39.49 -5.43
N SER A 365 75.69 -40.20 -6.10
CA SER A 365 77.13 -39.90 -6.06
C SER A 365 77.60 -38.82 -7.04
N MET A 366 76.80 -38.43 -8.05
CA MET A 366 77.17 -37.29 -8.92
C MET A 366 77.27 -35.96 -8.14
N ALA A 367 76.54 -35.82 -7.03
CA ALA A 367 76.59 -34.64 -6.17
C ALA A 367 77.87 -34.52 -5.30
N LEU A 368 78.72 -35.55 -5.29
CA LEU A 368 79.96 -35.61 -4.49
C LEU A 368 81.23 -35.71 -5.35
N LEU A 369 81.12 -35.53 -6.67
CA LEU A 369 82.28 -35.57 -7.56
C LEU A 369 83.13 -34.30 -7.36
N ASP A 370 84.39 -34.48 -6.94
CA ASP A 370 85.41 -33.44 -6.90
C ASP A 370 85.88 -33.15 -8.33
N VAL A 371 85.11 -32.32 -9.04
CA VAL A 371 85.38 -31.98 -10.43
C VAL A 371 86.62 -31.09 -10.49
N LYS A 372 87.71 -31.66 -10.99
CA LYS A 372 88.98 -30.98 -11.23
C LYS A 372 89.38 -31.10 -12.68
N SER A 373 90.07 -30.08 -13.18
CA SER A 373 90.72 -30.14 -14.49
C SER A 373 91.81 -31.22 -14.42
N VAL A 374 91.69 -32.23 -15.27
CA VAL A 374 92.65 -33.33 -15.37
C VAL A 374 93.19 -33.42 -16.80
N PRO A 375 94.51 -33.61 -16.99
CA PRO A 375 95.08 -33.84 -18.32
C PRO A 375 94.56 -35.16 -18.88
N LEU A 376 93.64 -35.09 -19.84
CA LEU A 376 93.02 -36.28 -20.47
C LEU A 376 94.06 -37.22 -21.07
N VAL A 377 95.15 -36.68 -21.61
CA VAL A 377 96.26 -37.46 -22.18
C VAL A 377 96.90 -38.36 -21.13
N GLU A 378 97.15 -37.84 -19.93
CA GLU A 378 97.76 -38.61 -18.83
C GLU A 378 96.80 -39.69 -18.32
N VAL A 379 95.55 -39.31 -18.07
CA VAL A 379 94.51 -40.25 -17.61
C VAL A 379 94.33 -41.38 -18.62
N ALA A 380 94.18 -41.07 -19.91
CA ALA A 380 93.97 -42.06 -20.95
C ALA A 380 95.20 -42.97 -21.15
N THR A 381 96.41 -42.40 -21.07
CA THR A 381 97.66 -43.17 -21.13
C THR A 381 97.77 -44.12 -19.94
N GLN A 382 97.41 -43.67 -18.75
CA GLN A 382 97.44 -44.47 -17.52
C GLN A 382 96.41 -45.61 -17.58
N LEU A 383 95.19 -45.31 -18.02
CA LEU A 383 94.10 -46.28 -18.18
C LEU A 383 94.48 -47.38 -19.18
N VAL A 384 95.04 -46.99 -20.33
CA VAL A 384 95.47 -47.97 -21.33
C VAL A 384 96.72 -48.72 -20.91
N GLY A 385 97.61 -48.13 -20.12
CA GLY A 385 98.67 -48.89 -19.46
C GLY A 385 98.13 -50.00 -18.55
N GLN A 386 97.02 -49.74 -17.86
CA GLN A 386 96.35 -50.70 -16.99
C GLN A 386 95.65 -51.81 -17.79
N VAL A 387 94.85 -51.44 -18.79
CA VAL A 387 94.07 -52.37 -19.64
C VAL A 387 94.96 -53.16 -20.62
N ARG A 388 96.08 -52.59 -21.08
CA ARG A 388 97.02 -53.28 -22.00
C ARG A 388 97.62 -54.54 -21.38
N ARG A 389 97.68 -54.63 -20.05
CA ARG A 389 98.08 -55.87 -19.35
C ARG A 389 97.07 -57.00 -19.58
N GLU A 390 95.78 -56.71 -19.52
CA GLU A 390 94.70 -57.68 -19.77
C GLU A 390 94.52 -57.97 -21.26
N SER A 391 94.64 -56.95 -22.13
CA SER A 391 94.55 -57.08 -23.59
C SER A 391 95.60 -58.02 -24.19
N LYS A 392 96.82 -58.03 -23.62
CA LYS A 392 97.88 -58.97 -24.03
C LYS A 392 97.54 -60.43 -23.74
N VAL A 393 96.84 -60.69 -22.64
CA VAL A 393 96.38 -62.05 -22.27
C VAL A 393 95.34 -62.55 -23.26
N GLN A 394 94.53 -61.66 -23.83
CA GLN A 394 93.51 -61.99 -24.84
C GLN A 394 93.99 -61.86 -26.30
N GLY A 395 95.28 -61.58 -26.53
CA GLY A 395 95.87 -61.49 -27.87
C GLY A 395 95.42 -60.29 -28.70
N ARG A 396 94.94 -59.20 -28.07
CA ARG A 396 94.46 -57.99 -28.75
C ARG A 396 95.44 -56.84 -28.59
N GLU A 397 95.63 -56.03 -29.64
CA GLU A 397 96.49 -54.85 -29.62
C GLU A 397 95.66 -53.59 -29.36
N LEU A 398 96.00 -52.87 -28.28
CA LEU A 398 95.38 -51.57 -27.95
C LEU A 398 96.31 -50.42 -28.35
N ARG A 399 95.82 -49.55 -29.23
CA ARG A 399 96.49 -48.32 -29.67
C ARG A 399 95.70 -47.12 -29.17
N LEU A 400 96.42 -46.12 -28.66
CA LEU A 400 95.85 -44.83 -28.33
C LEU A 400 96.27 -43.81 -29.38
N HIS A 401 95.30 -43.07 -29.89
CA HIS A 401 95.51 -41.96 -30.80
C HIS A 401 94.96 -40.70 -30.12
N PHE A 402 95.78 -39.66 -30.08
CA PHE A 402 95.36 -38.32 -29.68
C PHE A 402 95.38 -37.46 -30.94
N ASP A 403 94.31 -36.69 -31.15
CA ASP A 403 94.29 -35.63 -32.14
C ASP A 403 94.92 -34.37 -31.50
N ASP A 404 95.74 -33.64 -32.26
CA ASP A 404 96.47 -32.45 -31.79
C ASP A 404 95.57 -31.28 -31.38
#